data_AF-A0A662GQ47-F1
#
_entry.id   AF-A0A662GQ47-F1
#
_cell.length_a   1.000
_cell.length_b   1.000
_cell.length_c   1.000
_cell.angle_alpha   90.00
_cell.angle_beta   90.00
_cell.angle_gamma   90.00
#
_symmetry.space_group_name_H-M   'P 1'
#
loop_
_entity.id
_entity.type
_entity.pdbx_description
1 polymer ?
#
loop_
_entity_poly.entity_id
_entity_poly.type
_entity_poly.pdbx_seq_one_letter_code
_entity_poly.pdbx_strand_id
1 'polypeptide(L)'
;EICVLNPVIETQSIIYQFEYWLDNNGNKYYEDCIKVKVSEPLTLRAVWSEKEKSPIIFFVAIALAAILAILVIVYIVLRAKKKKETLPIPPPPPPLDFKV
;
A
#
# COMPACT_ATOMS: atom_id res chain seq x y z
N GLU A 1 31.76 -25.65 5.80
CA GLU A 1 30.42 -25.28 5.32
C GLU A 1 30.20 -23.82 5.69
N ILE A 2 29.74 -23.01 4.75
CA ILE A 2 29.50 -21.57 4.95
C ILE A 2 28.03 -21.33 4.64
N CYS A 3 27.32 -20.67 5.55
CA CYS A 3 25.89 -20.41 5.43
C CYS A 3 25.59 -18.93 5.68
N VAL A 4 24.66 -18.40 4.92
CA VAL A 4 23.95 -17.15 5.21
C VAL A 4 22.53 -17.54 5.59
N LEU A 5 22.24 -17.50 6.89
CA LEU A 5 20.90 -17.76 7.42
C LEU A 5 20.04 -16.52 7.20
N ASN A 6 19.52 -16.39 5.99
CA ASN A 6 18.45 -15.49 5.57
C ASN A 6 18.40 -14.13 6.33
N PRO A 7 19.46 -13.29 6.30
CA PRO A 7 19.42 -12.02 6.98
C PRO A 7 18.72 -11.04 6.05
N VAL A 8 17.40 -10.99 6.19
CA VAL A 8 16.64 -9.85 5.68
C VAL A 8 17.07 -8.65 6.50
N ILE A 9 17.96 -7.83 5.92
CA ILE A 9 18.35 -6.56 6.53
C ILE A 9 17.27 -5.57 6.13
N GLU A 10 16.33 -5.35 7.05
CA GLU A 10 15.25 -4.40 6.85
C GLU A 10 15.71 -2.99 7.23
N THR A 11 15.84 -2.13 6.22
CA THR A 11 15.94 -0.68 6.45
C THR A 11 14.56 -0.03 6.31
N GLN A 12 14.41 1.24 6.69
CA GLN A 12 13.10 1.94 6.67
C GLN A 12 12.39 1.88 5.29
N SER A 13 13.14 1.69 4.19
CA SER A 13 12.59 1.70 2.82
C SER A 13 13.08 0.58 1.90
N ILE A 14 14.18 -0.12 2.22
CA ILE A 14 14.79 -1.12 1.34
C ILE A 14 14.93 -2.45 2.08
N ILE A 15 14.49 -3.52 1.43
CA ILE A 15 14.70 -4.91 1.87
C ILE A 15 15.88 -5.45 1.06
N TYR A 16 16.98 -5.81 1.72
CA TYR A 16 18.05 -6.55 1.06
C TYR A 16 17.78 -8.04 1.19
N GLN A 17 17.79 -8.76 0.07
CA GLN A 17 17.65 -10.20 0.02
C GLN A 17 18.95 -10.82 -0.50
N PHE A 18 19.42 -11.88 0.16
CA PHE A 18 20.56 -12.66 -0.34
C PHE A 18 20.21 -13.26 -1.71
N GLU A 19 21.13 -13.18 -2.66
CA GLU A 19 20.92 -13.70 -4.01
C GLU A 19 21.85 -14.88 -4.33
N TYR A 20 23.16 -14.72 -4.10
CA TYR A 20 24.15 -15.78 -4.32
C TYR A 20 25.52 -15.45 -3.72
N TRP A 21 26.35 -16.49 -3.59
CA TRP A 21 27.79 -16.37 -3.35
C TRP A 21 28.55 -16.25 -4.67
N LEU A 22 29.53 -15.36 -4.73
CA LEU A 22 30.44 -15.18 -5.85
C LEU A 22 31.87 -15.49 -5.41
N ASP A 23 32.54 -16.41 -6.10
CA ASP A 23 33.96 -16.67 -5.86
C ASP A 23 34.89 -15.74 -6.66
N ASN A 24 36.18 -15.83 -6.39
CA ASN A 24 37.23 -15.10 -7.10
C ASN A 24 37.39 -15.51 -8.57
N ASN A 25 36.91 -16.70 -8.96
CA ASN A 25 36.92 -17.20 -10.33
C ASN A 25 35.66 -16.80 -11.11
N GLY A 26 34.70 -16.13 -10.46
CA GLY A 26 33.45 -15.68 -11.06
C GLY A 26 32.33 -16.72 -11.03
N ASN A 27 32.51 -17.86 -10.34
CA ASN A 27 31.44 -18.84 -10.18
C ASN A 27 30.40 -18.34 -9.18
N LYS A 28 29.13 -18.60 -9.50
CA LYS A 28 27.97 -18.21 -8.70
C LYS A 28 27.34 -19.43 -8.04
N TYR A 29 27.04 -19.32 -6.75
CA TYR A 29 26.38 -20.35 -5.98
C TYR A 29 25.13 -19.76 -5.32
N TYR A 30 23.95 -20.21 -5.74
CA TYR A 30 22.66 -19.65 -5.32
C TYR A 30 22.12 -20.29 -4.03
N GLU A 31 22.82 -21.27 -3.48
CA GLU A 31 22.44 -21.92 -2.23
C GLU A 31 22.81 -21.04 -1.03
N ASP A 32 21.90 -20.92 -0.07
CA ASP A 32 22.14 -20.20 1.19
C ASP A 32 23.35 -20.76 1.96
N CYS A 33 23.51 -22.10 1.89
CA CYS A 33 24.60 -22.85 2.46
C CYS A 33 25.42 -23.52 1.37
N ILE A 34 26.73 -23.30 1.35
CA ILE A 34 27.65 -23.94 0.41
C ILE A 34 28.73 -24.74 1.14
N LYS A 35 29.07 -25.89 0.56
CA LYS A 35 30.18 -26.74 1.00
C LYS A 35 31.28 -26.68 -0.06
N VAL A 36 32.39 -26.04 0.30
CA VAL A 36 33.54 -25.88 -0.61
C VAL A 36 34.76 -26.57 -0.01
N LYS A 37 35.45 -27.35 -0.85
CA LYS A 37 36.74 -27.93 -0.52
C LYS A 37 37.82 -27.07 -1.16
N VAL A 38 38.69 -26.51 -0.32
CA VAL A 38 39.71 -25.54 -0.73
C VAL A 38 41.10 -26.15 -0.60
N SER A 39 41.85 -26.18 -1.71
CA SER A 39 43.28 -26.48 -1.73
C SER A 39 44.14 -25.22 -1.64
N GLU A 40 43.56 -24.07 -1.99
CA GLU A 40 44.18 -22.75 -2.02
C GLU A 40 43.23 -21.71 -1.40
N PRO A 41 43.71 -20.49 -1.05
CA PRO A 41 42.85 -19.43 -0.51
C PRO A 41 41.70 -19.08 -1.45
N LEU A 42 40.47 -19.18 -0.94
CA LEU A 42 39.24 -18.84 -1.66
C LEU A 42 38.58 -17.64 -1.01
N THR A 43 38.23 -16.64 -1.81
CA THR A 43 37.41 -15.50 -1.36
C THR A 43 35.99 -15.68 -1.89
N LEU A 44 35.03 -15.65 -0.98
CA LEU A 44 33.60 -15.69 -1.30
C LEU A 44 32.98 -14.35 -0.94
N ARG A 45 32.20 -13.78 -1.86
CA ARG A 45 31.43 -12.56 -1.66
C ARG A 45 29.95 -12.89 -1.69
N ALA A 46 29.23 -12.46 -0.66
CA ALA A 46 27.77 -12.51 -0.66
C ALA A 46 27.22 -11.36 -1.51
N VAL A 47 26.38 -11.68 -2.48
CA VAL A 47 25.67 -10.72 -3.32
C VAL A 47 24.24 -10.58 -2.82
N TRP A 48 23.79 -9.33 -2.71
CA TRP A 48 22.47 -8.95 -2.18
C TRP A 48 21.72 -8.15 -3.23
N SER A 49 20.45 -8.48 -3.43
CA SER A 49 19.54 -7.70 -4.27
C SER A 49 18.68 -6.80 -3.41
N GLU A 50 18.48 -5.57 -3.88
CA GLU A 50 17.48 -4.67 -3.33
C GLU A 50 16.08 -5.12 -3.78
N LYS A 51 15.17 -5.21 -2.83
CA LYS A 51 13.74 -5.40 -3.07
C LYS A 51 13.04 -4.15 -2.58
N GLU A 52 12.45 -3.41 -3.49
CA GLU A 52 11.59 -2.27 -3.14
C GLU A 52 10.38 -2.78 -2.36
N LYS A 53 10.05 -2.08 -1.26
CA LYS A 53 8.79 -2.30 -0.57
C LYS A 53 7.67 -1.93 -1.54
N SER A 54 6.89 -2.94 -1.95
CA SER A 54 5.84 -2.76 -2.96
C SER A 54 4.91 -1.59 -2.61
N PRO A 55 4.75 -0.59 -3.50
CA PRO A 55 3.90 0.57 -3.23
C PRO A 55 2.40 0.21 -3.24
N ILE A 56 2.04 -1.04 -3.55
CA ILE A 56 0.66 -1.53 -3.64
C ILE A 56 -0.12 -1.22 -2.35
N ILE A 57 0.49 -1.38 -1.18
CA ILE A 57 -0.17 -1.13 0.11
C ILE A 57 -0.60 0.34 0.23
N PHE A 58 0.23 1.28 -0.25
CA PHE A 58 -0.07 2.71 -0.25
C PHE A 58 -1.24 3.04 -1.18
N PHE A 59 -1.25 2.49 -2.39
CA PHE A 59 -2.34 2.69 -3.34
C PHE A 59 -3.66 2.08 -2.86
N VAL A 60 -3.63 0.92 -2.21
CA VAL A 60 -4.82 0.28 -1.62
C VAL A 60 -5.40 1.15 -0.50
N ALA A 61 -4.56 1.71 0.38
CA ALA A 61 -5.00 2.60 1.45
C ALA A 61 -5.67 3.87 0.91
N ILE A 62 -5.09 4.49 -0.14
CA ILE A 62 -5.68 5.68 -0.79
C ILE A 62 -7.03 5.35 -1.42
N ALA A 63 -7.13 4.21 -2.13
CA ALA A 63 -8.37 3.80 -2.76
C ALA A 63 -9.50 3.60 -1.74
N LEU A 64 -9.21 2.97 -0.59
CA LEU A 64 -10.17 2.79 0.49
C LEU A 64 -10.62 4.13 1.10
N ALA A 65 -9.69 5.06 1.34
CA ALA A 65 -10.02 6.39 1.84
C ALA A 65 -10.91 7.18 0.86
N ALA A 66 -10.63 7.10 -0.45
CA ALA A 66 -11.44 7.73 -1.47
C ALA A 66 -12.87 7.15 -1.54
N ILE A 67 -13.02 5.83 -1.46
CA ILE A 67 -14.34 5.17 -1.42
C ILE A 67 -15.13 5.62 -0.20
N LEU A 68 -14.51 5.67 0.99
CA LEU A 68 -15.17 6.15 2.21
C LEU A 68 -15.60 7.61 2.09
N ALA A 69 -14.75 8.48 1.53
CA ALA A 69 -15.10 9.87 1.29
C ALA A 69 -16.30 10.02 0.34
N ILE A 70 -16.33 9.24 -0.75
CA ILE A 70 -17.45 9.23 -1.70
C ILE A 70 -18.73 8.76 -1.00
N LEU A 71 -18.68 7.70 -0.20
CA LEU A 71 -19.84 7.20 0.55
C LEU A 71 -20.39 8.25 1.53
N VAL A 72 -19.51 8.98 2.23
CA VAL A 72 -19.90 10.07 3.13
C VAL A 72 -20.57 11.21 2.36
N ILE A 73 -20.02 11.61 1.21
CA ILE A 73 -20.60 12.65 0.35
C ILE A 73 -22.00 12.22 -0.12
N VAL A 74 -22.13 11.00 -0.64
CA VAL A 74 -23.41 10.43 -1.09
C VAL A 74 -24.41 10.41 0.06
N TYR A 75 -24.01 9.96 1.25
CA TYR A 75 -24.86 9.95 2.43
C TYR A 75 -25.38 11.34 2.80
N ILE A 76 -24.50 12.36 2.81
CA ILE A 76 -24.87 13.75 3.09
C ILE A 76 -25.87 14.27 2.05
N VAL A 77 -25.64 14.02 0.76
CA VAL A 77 -26.53 14.46 -0.33
C VAL A 77 -27.90 13.80 -0.22
N LEU A 78 -27.97 12.49 0.04
CA LEU A 78 -29.23 11.78 0.23
C LEU A 78 -30.01 12.31 1.43
N ARG A 79 -29.32 12.58 2.55
CA ARG A 79 -29.94 13.16 3.75
C ARG A 79 -30.46 14.59 3.47
N ALA A 80 -29.69 15.40 2.76
CA ALA A 80 -30.08 16.77 2.42
C ALA A 80 -31.30 16.83 1.49
N LYS A 81 -31.43 15.89 0.55
CA LYS A 81 -32.61 15.78 -0.33
C LYS A 81 -33.88 15.46 0.46
N LYS A 82 -33.83 14.49 1.37
CA LYS A 82 -34.98 14.13 2.23
C LYS A 82 -35.52 15.31 3.04
N LYS A 83 -34.67 16.25 3.46
CA LYS A 83 -35.08 17.41 4.27
C LYS A 83 -35.82 18.48 3.45
N LYS A 84 -35.63 18.54 2.13
CA LYS A 84 -36.23 19.58 1.27
C LYS A 84 -37.67 19.26 0.85
N GLU A 85 -38.07 18.00 0.86
CA GLU A 85 -39.42 17.57 0.46
C GLU A 85 -40.50 17.81 1.54
N THR A 86 -40.14 18.28 2.74
CA THR A 86 -41.08 18.48 3.86
C THR A 86 -41.26 19.96 4.25
N LEU A 87 -41.08 20.90 3.32
CA LEU A 87 -41.46 22.29 3.59
C LEU A 87 -42.99 22.43 3.45
N PRO A 88 -43.71 22.82 4.52
CA PRO A 88 -45.14 23.00 4.45
C PRO A 88 -45.47 24.10 3.43
N ILE A 89 -46.41 23.81 2.53
CA ILE A 89 -46.97 24.78 1.59
C ILE A 89 -47.48 25.97 2.41
N PRO A 90 -47.08 27.22 2.10
CA PRO A 90 -47.59 28.38 2.84
C PRO A 90 -49.12 28.40 2.76
N PRO A 91 -49.82 28.70 3.86
CA PRO A 91 -51.27 28.74 3.86
C PRO A 91 -51.76 29.72 2.78
N PRO A 92 -52.83 29.38 2.05
CA PRO A 92 -53.35 30.24 1.00
C PRO A 92 -53.68 31.64 1.57
N PRO A 93 -53.43 32.72 0.81
CA PRO A 93 -53.72 34.07 1.26
C PRO A 93 -55.21 34.23 1.60
N PRO A 94 -55.57 35.02 2.65
CA PRO A 94 -56.96 35.27 3.00
C PRO A 94 -57.74 35.89 1.85
N PRO A 95 -59.06 35.60 1.70
CA PRO A 95 -59.90 36.27 0.74
C PRO A 95 -59.87 37.79 0.95
N LEU A 96 -59.55 38.55 -0.10
CA LEU A 96 -59.68 40.01 -0.08
C LEU A 96 -61.16 40.38 0.05
N ASP A 97 -61.53 40.88 1.23
CA ASP A 97 -62.87 41.41 1.50
C ASP A 97 -62.98 42.80 0.85
N PHE A 98 -63.45 42.83 -0.41
CA PHE A 98 -63.79 44.07 -1.09
C PHE A 98 -65.16 44.55 -0.61
N LYS A 99 -65.18 45.39 0.42
CA LYS A 99 -66.35 46.20 0.76
C LYS A 99 -66.49 47.34 -0.24
N VAL A 100 -67.55 47.27 -1.05
CA VAL A 100 -68.07 48.36 -1.89
C VAL A 100 -69.04 49.20 -1.07
#